data_AF-A0A837NUW2-F1
#
_entry.id   AF-A0A837NUW2-F1
#
_cell.length_a   1.000
_cell.length_b   1.000
_cell.length_c   1.000
_cell.angle_alpha   90.00
_cell.angle_beta   90.00
_cell.angle_gamma   90.00
#
_symmetry.space_group_name_H-M   'P 1'
#
loop_
_entity.id
_entity.type
_entity.pdbx_description
1 polymer ?
#
loop_
_entity_poly.entity_id
_entity_poly.type
_entity_poly.pdbx_seq_one_letter_code
_entity_poly.pdbx_strand_id
1 'polypeptide(L)'
;MIYCIAGRPRSGKSYESVAFHIIPAIKAGRKVVTNVTLNVPYFQKVFGNDVLDLIEVVDGQLNQYGSMDRPFSKLEDYINDWRDADNKGPLFVIDEAHMVLPNKQLDSKILEFYSLHGHYGIDIILLTQNLRKIHKDVRDMVEMTYYCAKNTAFGSKNTYTKKVRIGATTEVVNEEQRKYKKAFFPFYQSHTQSSGSVAEAMSNDIKPIWHRWPFWMGGFLLVAGVIFNIYAWSGSDNELEPVLMPEQNNVVEPAQVSVPNGVPGQTVKSAKKSSGFGPLDEFDLFVTGYARQTAWQDVTQNLVDFQNSFVRIYIEVRQNDSKLFTFSQSELIEMGYGFKVLADCVYRVTWGDSVKILTCVESKDENPANDPFDFSKAVKI
;
A
#
# COMPACT_ATOMS: atom_id res chain seq x y z
N MET A 1 6.95 -13.59 -19.92
CA MET A 1 6.66 -13.56 -18.48
C MET A 1 5.30 -14.17 -18.20
N ILE A 2 5.17 -14.88 -17.08
CA ILE A 2 3.89 -15.43 -16.63
C ILE A 2 3.50 -14.82 -15.28
N TYR A 3 2.33 -14.21 -15.25
CA TYR A 3 1.72 -13.65 -14.04
C TYR A 3 0.47 -14.41 -13.63
N CYS A 4 0.17 -14.44 -12.34
CA CYS A 4 -1.08 -14.97 -11.84
C CYS A 4 -1.89 -13.89 -11.09
N ILE A 5 -3.18 -13.79 -11.37
CA ILE A 5 -4.12 -13.02 -10.56
C ILE A 5 -5.01 -14.02 -9.81
N ALA A 6 -4.85 -14.05 -8.49
CA ALA A 6 -5.49 -15.06 -7.64
C ALA A 6 -6.45 -14.44 -6.62
N GLY A 7 -7.39 -15.24 -6.13
CA GLY A 7 -8.30 -14.79 -5.08
C GLY A 7 -9.66 -15.48 -5.10
N ARG A 8 -10.38 -15.38 -3.98
CA ARG A 8 -11.72 -15.97 -3.83
C ARG A 8 -12.68 -15.49 -4.94
N PRO A 9 -13.78 -16.21 -5.21
CA PRO A 9 -14.85 -15.69 -6.06
C PRO A 9 -15.24 -14.26 -5.65
N ARG A 10 -15.51 -13.39 -6.64
CA ARG A 10 -15.84 -11.97 -6.45
C ARG A 10 -14.79 -11.14 -5.67
N SER A 11 -13.53 -11.57 -5.64
CA SER A 11 -12.46 -10.83 -4.96
C SER A 11 -11.87 -9.65 -5.74
N GLY A 12 -12.33 -9.41 -6.97
CA GLY A 12 -11.84 -8.33 -7.83
C GLY A 12 -10.85 -8.75 -8.92
N LYS A 13 -10.63 -10.05 -9.15
CA LYS A 13 -9.68 -10.54 -10.16
C LYS A 13 -9.89 -9.97 -11.56
N SER A 14 -11.12 -10.05 -12.08
CA SER A 14 -11.47 -9.53 -13.41
C SER A 14 -11.35 -8.00 -13.47
N TYR A 15 -11.61 -7.30 -12.37
CA TYR A 15 -11.36 -5.85 -12.30
C TYR A 15 -9.85 -5.56 -12.38
N GLU A 16 -9.03 -6.28 -11.62
CA GLU A 16 -7.57 -6.11 -11.61
C GLU A 16 -6.99 -6.39 -13.00
N SER A 17 -7.39 -7.50 -13.64
CA SER A 17 -6.93 -7.86 -14.99
C SER A 17 -7.30 -6.79 -16.00
N VAL A 18 -8.55 -6.30 -15.99
CA VAL A 18 -9.01 -5.30 -16.96
C VAL A 18 -8.34 -3.94 -16.72
N ALA A 19 -8.38 -3.44 -15.49
CA ALA A 19 -7.94 -2.08 -15.17
C ALA A 19 -6.43 -1.88 -15.23
N PHE A 20 -5.65 -2.88 -14.81
CA PHE A 20 -4.20 -2.75 -14.63
C PHE A 20 -3.36 -3.58 -15.59
N HIS A 21 -3.96 -4.45 -16.40
CA HIS A 21 -3.22 -5.25 -17.38
C HIS A 21 -3.76 -5.09 -18.81
N ILE A 22 -5.04 -5.38 -19.04
CA ILE A 22 -5.64 -5.35 -20.39
C ILE A 22 -5.68 -3.92 -20.94
N ILE A 23 -6.24 -2.96 -20.20
CA ILE A 23 -6.33 -1.57 -20.66
C ILE A 23 -4.92 -0.98 -20.90
N PRO A 24 -3.94 -1.12 -19.98
CA PRO A 24 -2.57 -0.68 -20.26
C PRO A 24 -1.92 -1.34 -21.48
N ALA A 25 -2.14 -2.64 -21.70
CA ALA A 25 -1.59 -3.34 -22.86
C ALA A 25 -2.17 -2.78 -24.18
N ILE A 26 -3.49 -2.60 -24.25
CA ILE A 26 -4.14 -2.01 -25.43
C ILE A 26 -3.65 -0.58 -25.67
N LYS A 27 -3.50 0.22 -24.60
CA LYS A 27 -2.95 1.59 -24.70
C LYS A 27 -1.51 1.62 -25.20
N ALA A 28 -0.73 0.58 -24.91
CA ALA A 28 0.63 0.42 -25.41
C ALA A 28 0.67 -0.11 -26.85
N GLY A 29 -0.47 -0.34 -27.51
CA GLY A 29 -0.54 -0.92 -28.85
C GLY A 29 -0.37 -2.43 -28.87
N ARG A 30 -0.38 -3.10 -27.72
CA ARG A 30 -0.17 -4.55 -27.62
C ARG A 30 -1.47 -5.32 -27.79
N LYS A 31 -1.47 -6.30 -28.70
CA LYS A 31 -2.61 -7.22 -28.88
C LYS A 31 -2.85 -8.05 -27.62
N VAL A 32 -4.12 -8.16 -27.24
CA VAL A 32 -4.61 -8.94 -26.09
C VAL A 32 -5.56 -10.03 -26.59
N VAL A 33 -5.26 -11.28 -26.23
CA VAL A 33 -6.10 -12.44 -26.51
C VAL A 33 -6.66 -12.96 -25.18
N THR A 34 -7.98 -13.03 -25.03
CA THR A 34 -8.59 -13.30 -23.72
C THR A 34 -9.96 -13.96 -23.77
N ASN A 35 -10.28 -14.79 -22.79
CA ASN A 35 -11.65 -15.24 -22.47
C ASN A 35 -12.31 -14.45 -21.35
N VAL A 36 -11.70 -13.36 -20.87
CA VAL A 36 -12.37 -12.42 -19.98
C VAL A 36 -13.47 -11.71 -20.77
N THR A 37 -14.67 -11.63 -20.21
CA THR A 37 -15.84 -11.02 -20.86
C THR A 37 -15.70 -9.50 -20.94
N LEU A 38 -15.07 -9.04 -22.02
CA LEU A 38 -14.86 -7.62 -22.32
C LEU A 38 -16.07 -7.02 -23.05
N ASN A 39 -16.34 -5.75 -22.76
CA ASN A 39 -17.31 -4.94 -23.49
C ASN A 39 -16.60 -4.23 -24.66
N VAL A 40 -16.33 -4.96 -25.74
CA VAL A 40 -15.60 -4.47 -26.92
C VAL A 40 -16.20 -3.18 -27.50
N PRO A 41 -17.54 -3.01 -27.63
CA PRO A 41 -18.13 -1.73 -28.06
C PRO A 41 -17.75 -0.55 -27.16
N TYR A 42 -17.60 -0.76 -25.85
CA TYR A 42 -17.16 0.28 -24.94
C TYR A 42 -15.66 0.60 -25.08
N PHE A 43 -14.82 -0.41 -25.36
CA PHE A 43 -13.42 -0.18 -25.74
C PHE A 43 -13.33 0.68 -27.00
N GLN A 44 -14.09 0.36 -28.04
CA GLN A 44 -14.15 1.13 -29.29
C GLN A 44 -14.59 2.57 -29.04
N LYS A 45 -15.62 2.77 -28.20
CA LYS A 45 -16.12 4.11 -27.85
C LYS A 45 -15.08 4.98 -27.15
N VAL A 46 -14.24 4.40 -26.30
CA VAL A 46 -13.26 5.16 -25.49
C VAL A 46 -11.93 5.34 -26.20
N PHE A 47 -11.48 4.33 -26.96
CA PHE A 47 -10.13 4.30 -27.54
C PHE A 47 -10.11 4.43 -29.07
N GLY A 48 -11.27 4.42 -29.75
CA GLY A 48 -11.37 4.49 -31.21
C GLY A 48 -11.47 3.12 -31.87
N ASN A 49 -11.45 3.07 -33.20
CA ASN A 49 -11.63 1.82 -33.96
C ASN A 49 -10.39 0.93 -33.95
N ASP A 50 -9.20 1.51 -33.82
CA ASP A 50 -7.92 0.79 -33.93
C ASP A 50 -7.74 -0.30 -32.85
N VAL A 51 -8.47 -0.20 -31.73
CA VAL A 51 -8.42 -1.22 -30.67
C VAL A 51 -9.12 -2.51 -31.04
N LEU A 52 -9.96 -2.53 -32.08
CA LEU A 52 -10.65 -3.75 -32.51
C LEU A 52 -9.66 -4.81 -33.01
N ASP A 53 -8.59 -4.38 -33.67
CA ASP A 53 -7.54 -5.28 -34.16
C ASP A 53 -6.62 -5.78 -33.04
N LEU A 54 -6.60 -5.05 -31.91
CA LEU A 54 -5.81 -5.37 -30.73
C LEU A 54 -6.55 -6.26 -29.72
N ILE A 55 -7.86 -6.45 -29.84
CA ILE A 55 -8.65 -7.22 -28.86
C ILE A 55 -9.25 -8.45 -29.53
N GLU A 56 -8.78 -9.62 -29.10
CA GLU A 56 -9.32 -10.90 -29.52
C GLU A 56 -10.01 -11.58 -28.33
N VAL A 57 -11.34 -11.55 -28.31
CA VAL A 57 -12.15 -12.20 -27.25
C VAL A 57 -12.53 -13.60 -27.72
N VAL A 58 -12.08 -14.61 -26.98
CA VAL A 58 -12.37 -16.03 -27.23
C VAL A 58 -13.41 -16.50 -26.23
N ASP A 59 -14.50 -17.11 -26.68
CA ASP A 59 -15.52 -17.67 -25.77
C ASP A 59 -14.91 -18.84 -24.98
N GLY A 60 -14.76 -18.70 -23.66
CA GLY A 60 -14.19 -19.73 -22.80
C GLY A 60 -15.04 -20.99 -22.63
N GLN A 61 -16.27 -21.04 -23.18
CA GLN A 61 -17.17 -22.19 -23.16
C GLN A 61 -17.37 -22.80 -21.76
N LEU A 62 -17.39 -21.96 -20.71
CA LEU A 62 -17.45 -22.39 -19.31
C LEU A 62 -18.76 -23.14 -18.95
N ASN A 63 -19.80 -23.00 -19.77
CA ASN A 63 -21.09 -23.68 -19.58
C ASN A 63 -21.08 -25.14 -20.04
N GLN A 64 -20.03 -25.57 -20.76
CA GLN A 64 -19.87 -26.96 -21.21
C GLN A 64 -19.11 -27.75 -20.14
N TYR A 65 -19.89 -28.40 -19.26
CA TYR A 65 -19.34 -29.28 -18.23
C TYR A 65 -18.77 -30.56 -18.85
N GLY A 66 -17.61 -31.01 -18.36
CA GLY A 66 -16.98 -32.26 -18.81
C GLY A 66 -16.19 -32.20 -20.13
N SER A 67 -16.28 -31.11 -20.90
CA SER A 67 -15.41 -30.94 -22.07
C SER A 67 -13.99 -30.58 -21.65
N MET A 68 -13.01 -31.32 -22.18
CA MET A 68 -11.56 -31.05 -22.06
C MET A 68 -11.05 -30.20 -23.23
N ASP A 69 -11.87 -30.01 -24.26
CA ASP A 69 -11.56 -29.21 -25.44
C ASP A 69 -12.05 -27.78 -25.27
N ARG A 70 -11.50 -27.10 -24.26
CA ARG A 70 -11.79 -25.69 -23.98
C ARG A 70 -10.72 -24.82 -24.62
N PRO A 71 -11.05 -23.62 -25.11
CA PRO A 71 -10.04 -22.71 -25.62
C PRO A 71 -8.96 -22.42 -24.58
N PHE A 72 -7.72 -22.31 -25.04
CA PHE A 72 -6.49 -22.23 -24.26
C PHE A 72 -6.03 -23.54 -23.60
N SER A 73 -6.67 -24.69 -23.90
CA SER A 73 -6.22 -26.01 -23.43
C SER A 73 -5.20 -26.67 -24.34
N LYS A 74 -5.03 -26.19 -25.59
CA LYS A 74 -4.10 -26.75 -26.58
C LYS A 74 -3.08 -25.72 -27.04
N LEU A 75 -1.99 -26.19 -27.65
CA LEU A 75 -0.92 -25.33 -28.17
C LEU A 75 -1.43 -24.40 -29.28
N GLU A 76 -2.31 -24.91 -30.13
CA GLU A 76 -2.83 -24.21 -31.30
C GLU A 76 -3.54 -22.90 -30.91
N ASP A 77 -4.12 -22.83 -29.70
CA ASP A 77 -4.79 -21.65 -29.17
C ASP A 77 -3.84 -20.48 -28.88
N TYR A 78 -2.54 -20.73 -28.79
CA TYR A 78 -1.51 -19.73 -28.51
C TYR A 78 -0.69 -19.35 -29.74
N ILE A 79 -0.89 -20.02 -30.87
CA ILE A 79 -0.18 -19.71 -32.11
C ILE A 79 -0.73 -18.40 -32.66
N ASN A 80 0.11 -17.36 -32.69
CA ASN A 80 -0.27 -16.04 -33.18
C ASN A 80 0.91 -15.36 -33.86
N ASP A 81 0.70 -14.86 -35.07
CA ASP A 81 1.72 -14.19 -35.89
C ASP A 81 1.87 -12.71 -35.54
N TRP A 82 0.99 -12.16 -34.71
CA TRP A 82 1.04 -10.75 -34.35
C TRP A 82 2.31 -10.42 -33.56
N ARG A 83 3.00 -9.35 -33.95
CA ARG A 83 4.18 -8.81 -33.27
C ARG A 83 4.09 -7.29 -33.20
N ASP A 84 4.56 -6.74 -32.09
CA ASP A 84 4.71 -5.30 -31.89
C ASP A 84 6.00 -4.77 -32.55
N ALA A 85 6.21 -3.44 -32.52
CA ALA A 85 7.42 -2.77 -33.01
C ALA A 85 8.71 -3.30 -32.36
N ASP A 86 8.64 -3.73 -31.09
CA ASP A 86 9.76 -4.33 -30.35
C ASP A 86 9.89 -5.86 -30.59
N ASN A 87 9.20 -6.43 -31.58
CA ASN A 87 9.10 -7.87 -31.81
C ASN A 87 8.54 -8.66 -30.61
N LYS A 88 7.70 -8.00 -29.79
CA LYS A 88 6.98 -8.64 -28.67
C LYS A 88 5.70 -9.31 -29.17
N GLY A 89 5.40 -10.48 -28.63
CA GLY A 89 4.17 -11.22 -28.91
C GLY A 89 2.95 -10.66 -28.15
N PRO A 90 1.75 -11.21 -28.43
CA PRO A 90 0.52 -10.79 -27.76
C PRO A 90 0.54 -11.12 -26.25
N LEU A 91 -0.36 -10.46 -25.53
CA LEU A 91 -0.67 -10.74 -24.14
C LEU A 91 -1.87 -11.68 -24.04
N PHE A 92 -1.69 -12.87 -23.48
CA PHE A 92 -2.80 -13.78 -23.20
C PHE A 92 -3.34 -13.54 -21.78
N VAL A 93 -4.65 -13.36 -21.64
CA VAL A 93 -5.30 -13.22 -20.34
C VAL A 93 -6.39 -14.27 -20.19
N ILE A 94 -6.14 -15.25 -19.33
CA ILE A 94 -6.95 -16.46 -19.24
C ILE A 94 -7.73 -16.47 -17.92
N ASP A 95 -9.05 -16.24 -18.01
CA ASP A 95 -9.99 -16.41 -16.92
C ASP A 95 -10.28 -17.88 -16.62
N GLU A 96 -10.46 -18.15 -15.32
CA GLU A 96 -10.60 -19.48 -14.75
C GLU A 96 -9.59 -20.50 -15.30
N ALA A 97 -8.32 -20.11 -15.35
CA ALA A 97 -7.21 -20.90 -15.90
C ALA A 97 -7.14 -22.34 -15.35
N HIS A 98 -7.63 -22.59 -14.14
CA HIS A 98 -7.70 -23.93 -13.56
C HIS A 98 -8.66 -24.91 -14.29
N MET A 99 -9.50 -24.40 -15.18
CA MET A 99 -10.43 -25.18 -16.02
C MET A 99 -9.80 -25.63 -17.33
N VAL A 100 -8.75 -24.94 -17.78
CA VAL A 100 -8.02 -25.20 -19.05
C VAL A 100 -6.64 -25.80 -18.81
N LEU A 101 -6.02 -25.49 -17.66
CA LEU A 101 -4.72 -25.99 -17.24
C LEU A 101 -4.86 -26.76 -15.91
N PRO A 102 -5.66 -27.83 -15.86
CA PRO A 102 -5.93 -28.56 -14.62
C PRO A 102 -4.67 -29.20 -14.03
N ASN A 103 -4.67 -29.41 -12.72
CA ASN A 103 -3.56 -30.08 -12.02
C ASN A 103 -3.35 -31.56 -12.41
N LYS A 104 -4.17 -32.13 -13.29
CA LYS A 104 -4.06 -33.52 -13.74
C LYS A 104 -4.28 -33.57 -15.24
N GLN A 105 -3.49 -34.38 -15.94
CA GLN A 105 -3.63 -34.68 -17.37
C GLN A 105 -3.65 -33.42 -18.25
N LEU A 106 -2.46 -32.89 -18.49
CA LEU A 106 -2.22 -31.81 -19.45
C LEU A 106 -1.31 -32.31 -20.57
N ASP A 107 -1.53 -31.87 -21.80
CA ASP A 107 -0.70 -32.26 -22.94
C ASP A 107 0.75 -31.77 -22.72
N SER A 108 1.71 -32.65 -23.02
CA SER A 108 3.14 -32.31 -23.09
C SER A 108 3.42 -31.07 -23.95
N LYS A 109 2.74 -30.91 -25.08
CA LYS A 109 2.97 -29.78 -26.01
C LYS A 109 2.68 -28.43 -25.38
N ILE A 110 1.61 -28.34 -24.59
CA ILE A 110 1.29 -27.08 -23.91
C ILE A 110 2.24 -26.81 -22.75
N LEU A 111 2.72 -27.84 -22.05
CA LEU A 111 3.75 -27.70 -21.02
C LEU A 111 5.08 -27.16 -21.58
N GLU A 112 5.50 -27.70 -22.73
CA GLU A 112 6.67 -27.21 -23.47
C GLU A 112 6.47 -25.76 -23.91
N PHE A 113 5.27 -25.43 -24.43
CA PHE A 113 4.96 -24.05 -24.82
C PHE A 113 5.06 -23.07 -23.65
N TYR A 114 4.47 -23.38 -22.49
CA TYR A 114 4.58 -22.51 -21.33
C TYR A 114 6.05 -22.35 -20.89
N SER A 115 6.87 -23.39 -21.03
CA SER A 115 8.32 -23.31 -20.77
C SER A 115 9.05 -22.40 -21.78
N LEU A 116 8.58 -22.37 -23.02
CA LEU A 116 9.18 -21.60 -24.12
C LEU A 116 8.51 -20.25 -24.39
N HIS A 117 7.50 -19.85 -23.62
CA HIS A 117 6.69 -18.64 -23.87
C HIS A 117 7.54 -17.36 -24.05
N GLY A 118 8.63 -17.24 -23.28
CA GLY A 118 9.57 -16.12 -23.35
C GLY A 118 10.36 -16.05 -24.66
N HIS A 119 10.68 -17.20 -25.28
CA HIS A 119 11.33 -17.24 -26.60
C HIS A 119 10.41 -16.72 -27.71
N TYR A 120 9.10 -16.87 -27.54
CA TYR A 120 8.10 -16.32 -28.46
C TYR A 120 7.76 -14.85 -28.16
N GLY A 121 8.35 -14.25 -27.11
CA GLY A 121 8.02 -12.90 -26.66
C GLY A 121 6.59 -12.76 -26.14
N ILE A 122 5.95 -13.87 -25.77
CA ILE A 122 4.56 -13.92 -25.30
C ILE A 122 4.54 -13.67 -23.80
N ASP A 123 3.56 -12.89 -23.32
CA ASP A 123 3.25 -12.79 -21.90
C ASP A 123 1.88 -13.39 -21.60
N ILE A 124 1.75 -14.02 -20.43
CA ILE A 124 0.54 -14.75 -20.05
C ILE A 124 0.11 -14.30 -18.64
N ILE A 125 -1.18 -14.01 -18.48
CA ILE A 125 -1.81 -13.70 -17.21
C ILE A 125 -2.88 -14.74 -16.92
N LEU A 126 -2.68 -15.52 -15.87
CA LEU A 126 -3.59 -16.57 -15.41
C LEU A 126 -4.47 -16.06 -14.27
N LEU A 127 -5.78 -16.00 -14.48
CA LEU A 127 -6.73 -15.73 -13.41
C LEU A 127 -7.23 -17.06 -12.84
N THR A 128 -7.12 -17.23 -11.52
CA THR A 128 -7.60 -18.44 -10.86
C THR A 128 -8.07 -18.16 -9.45
N GLN A 129 -8.92 -19.03 -8.91
CA GLN A 129 -9.29 -18.95 -7.50
C GLN A 129 -8.17 -19.48 -6.60
N ASN A 130 -7.41 -20.46 -7.09
CA ASN A 130 -6.34 -21.11 -6.35
C ASN A 130 -5.28 -21.67 -7.31
N LEU A 131 -4.03 -21.25 -7.13
CA LEU A 131 -2.90 -21.71 -7.94
C LEU A 131 -2.68 -23.23 -7.85
N ARG A 132 -3.01 -23.86 -6.71
CA ARG A 132 -2.86 -25.32 -6.54
C ARG A 132 -3.75 -26.15 -7.47
N LYS A 133 -4.78 -25.53 -8.06
CA LYS A 133 -5.64 -26.19 -9.05
C LYS A 133 -5.03 -26.17 -10.47
N ILE A 134 -4.03 -25.34 -10.70
CA ILE A 134 -3.27 -25.29 -11.95
C ILE A 134 -2.19 -26.38 -11.93
N HIS A 135 -1.86 -26.94 -13.10
CA HIS A 135 -0.73 -27.86 -13.27
C HIS A 135 0.53 -27.35 -12.60
N LYS A 136 1.26 -28.27 -11.93
CA LYS A 136 2.46 -27.93 -11.16
C LYS A 136 3.49 -27.18 -12.01
N ASP A 137 3.83 -27.70 -13.18
CA ASP A 137 4.88 -27.12 -14.01
C ASP A 137 4.52 -25.71 -14.48
N VAL A 138 3.27 -25.48 -14.88
CA VAL A 138 2.76 -24.13 -15.23
C VAL A 138 2.79 -23.19 -14.03
N ARG A 139 2.38 -23.69 -12.86
CA ARG A 139 2.38 -22.91 -11.62
C ARG A 139 3.80 -22.52 -11.21
N ASP A 140 4.77 -23.40 -11.38
CA ASP A 140 6.15 -23.18 -10.96
C ASP A 140 6.88 -22.18 -11.89
N MET A 141 6.33 -21.93 -13.10
CA MET A 141 6.77 -20.86 -14.01
C MET A 141 6.15 -19.49 -13.76
N VAL A 142 5.16 -19.39 -12.88
CA VAL A 142 4.60 -18.08 -12.50
C VAL A 142 5.68 -17.28 -11.80
N GLU A 143 5.96 -16.07 -12.28
CA GLU A 143 6.97 -15.18 -11.72
C GLU A 143 6.41 -14.36 -10.56
N MET A 144 5.21 -13.81 -10.72
CA MET A 144 4.55 -13.01 -9.69
C MET A 144 3.05 -13.33 -9.62
N THR A 145 2.52 -13.35 -8.39
CA THR A 145 1.09 -13.52 -8.12
C THR A 145 0.49 -12.29 -7.45
N TYR A 146 -0.54 -11.72 -8.06
CA TYR A 146 -1.40 -10.69 -7.51
C TYR A 146 -2.61 -11.32 -6.83
N TYR A 147 -2.53 -11.50 -5.51
CA TYR A 147 -3.64 -12.03 -4.71
C TYR A 147 -4.61 -10.93 -4.30
N CYS A 148 -5.81 -10.94 -4.89
CA CYS A 148 -6.89 -10.01 -4.60
C CYS A 148 -7.82 -10.55 -3.50
N ALA A 149 -8.02 -9.77 -2.45
CA ALA A 149 -8.95 -10.05 -1.35
C ALA A 149 -9.93 -8.87 -1.17
N LYS A 150 -11.24 -9.15 -1.17
CA LYS A 150 -12.26 -8.13 -0.93
C LYS A 150 -12.26 -7.74 0.55
N ASN A 151 -12.34 -6.44 0.85
CA ASN A 151 -12.32 -5.95 2.23
C ASN A 151 -13.71 -5.94 2.89
N THR A 152 -14.60 -6.82 2.45
CA THR A 152 -15.94 -6.99 3.05
C THR A 152 -15.85 -7.42 4.50
N ALA A 153 -14.86 -8.24 4.85
CA ALA A 153 -14.57 -8.61 6.25
C ALA A 153 -14.21 -7.39 7.11
N PHE A 154 -13.60 -6.37 6.51
CA PHE A 154 -13.25 -5.09 7.15
C PHE A 154 -14.37 -4.03 7.00
N GLY A 155 -15.56 -4.43 6.56
CA GLY A 155 -16.72 -3.54 6.45
C GLY A 155 -16.74 -2.63 5.21
N SER A 156 -15.76 -2.72 4.31
CA SER A 156 -15.73 -1.91 3.09
C SER A 156 -16.17 -2.71 1.86
N LYS A 157 -17.14 -2.16 1.12
CA LYS A 157 -17.62 -2.73 -0.15
C LYS A 157 -16.86 -2.21 -1.37
N ASN A 158 -16.16 -1.09 -1.23
CA ASN A 158 -15.57 -0.33 -2.34
C ASN A 158 -14.04 -0.52 -2.45
N THR A 159 -13.44 -1.29 -1.56
CA THR A 159 -11.99 -1.54 -1.55
C THR A 159 -11.68 -3.03 -1.60
N TYR A 160 -10.53 -3.34 -2.17
CA TYR A 160 -9.91 -4.65 -2.10
C TYR A 160 -8.43 -4.48 -1.76
N THR A 161 -7.87 -5.49 -1.11
CA THR A 161 -6.45 -5.56 -0.83
C THR A 161 -5.78 -6.45 -1.87
N LYS A 162 -4.72 -5.92 -2.49
CA LYS A 162 -3.86 -6.61 -3.44
C LYS A 162 -2.56 -6.98 -2.72
N LYS A 163 -2.30 -8.28 -2.58
CA LYS A 163 -1.05 -8.82 -2.04
C LYS A 163 -0.21 -9.35 -3.19
N VAL A 164 0.98 -8.79 -3.38
CA VAL A 164 1.96 -9.21 -4.38
C VAL A 164 2.82 -10.30 -3.78
N ARG A 165 2.92 -11.45 -4.45
CA ARG A 165 3.71 -12.61 -4.03
C ARG A 165 4.69 -13.02 -5.11
N ILE A 166 5.81 -13.61 -4.72
CA ILE A 166 6.81 -14.17 -5.65
C ILE A 166 6.35 -15.57 -6.05
N GLY A 167 6.20 -15.76 -7.35
CA GLY A 167 5.69 -16.97 -7.98
C GLY A 167 4.45 -17.53 -7.29
N ALA A 168 4.49 -18.82 -6.96
CA ALA A 168 3.38 -19.53 -6.32
C ALA A 168 3.47 -19.59 -4.78
N THR A 169 4.40 -18.85 -4.16
CA THR A 169 4.57 -18.88 -2.70
C THR A 169 3.46 -18.12 -1.99
N THR A 170 3.42 -18.26 -0.66
CA THR A 170 2.50 -17.50 0.20
C THR A 170 3.11 -16.20 0.72
N GLU A 171 4.42 -16.00 0.50
CA GLU A 171 5.15 -14.83 0.97
C GLU A 171 4.66 -13.58 0.24
N VAL A 172 4.39 -12.53 1.02
CA VAL A 172 3.85 -11.27 0.50
C VAL A 172 4.99 -10.27 0.48
N VAL A 173 5.36 -9.83 -0.72
CA VAL A 173 6.38 -8.80 -0.96
C VAL A 173 5.80 -7.42 -0.71
N ASN A 174 4.57 -7.21 -1.15
CA ASN A 174 3.91 -5.91 -1.04
C ASN A 174 2.40 -6.11 -0.82
N GLU A 175 1.81 -5.29 0.03
CA GLU A 175 0.39 -5.26 0.31
C GLU A 175 -0.14 -3.85 0.08
N GLU A 176 -1.07 -3.71 -0.87
CA GLU A 176 -1.63 -2.43 -1.26
C GLU A 176 -3.16 -2.50 -1.14
N GLN A 177 -3.77 -1.54 -0.44
CA GLN A 177 -5.21 -1.39 -0.43
C GLN A 177 -5.66 -0.49 -1.59
N ARG A 178 -6.50 -1.02 -2.48
CA ARG A 178 -7.00 -0.32 -3.66
C ARG A 178 -8.50 -0.06 -3.57
N LYS A 179 -8.93 1.06 -4.16
CA LYS A 179 -10.34 1.43 -4.33
C LYS A 179 -10.80 1.04 -5.73
N TYR A 180 -11.98 0.45 -5.83
CA TYR A 180 -12.63 0.23 -7.12
C TYR A 180 -13.02 1.57 -7.75
N LYS A 181 -12.54 1.82 -8.97
CA LYS A 181 -12.90 3.00 -9.76
C LYS A 181 -14.06 2.67 -10.68
N LYS A 182 -15.15 3.41 -10.54
CA LYS A 182 -16.38 3.19 -11.32
C LYS A 182 -16.16 3.26 -12.83
N ALA A 183 -15.19 4.06 -13.26
CA ALA A 183 -14.83 4.25 -14.66
C ALA A 183 -14.41 2.95 -15.38
N PHE A 184 -13.93 1.93 -14.65
CA PHE A 184 -13.47 0.68 -15.26
C PHE A 184 -14.56 -0.40 -15.39
N PHE A 185 -15.66 -0.31 -14.64
CA PHE A 185 -16.73 -1.31 -14.71
C PHE A 185 -17.38 -1.44 -16.09
N PRO A 186 -17.59 -0.36 -16.87
CA PRO A 186 -18.21 -0.50 -18.18
C PRO A 186 -17.37 -1.28 -19.22
N PHE A 187 -16.06 -1.46 -18.98
CA PHE A 187 -15.17 -2.19 -19.90
C PHE A 187 -15.34 -3.71 -19.84
N TYR A 188 -16.00 -4.26 -18.82
CA TYR A 188 -16.15 -5.69 -18.69
C TYR A 188 -17.50 -6.07 -18.11
N GLN A 189 -18.00 -7.25 -18.46
CA GLN A 189 -19.23 -7.78 -17.91
C GLN A 189 -18.86 -8.80 -16.83
N SER A 190 -19.16 -8.48 -15.57
CA SER A 190 -19.05 -9.49 -14.52
C SER A 190 -20.16 -10.53 -14.72
N HIS A 191 -19.80 -11.78 -14.99
CA HIS A 191 -20.73 -12.91 -14.96
C HIS A 191 -21.27 -13.12 -13.53
N THR A 192 -22.28 -12.36 -13.14
CA THR A 192 -23.39 -12.93 -12.37
C THR A 192 -24.30 -13.56 -13.41
N GLN A 193 -24.11 -14.86 -13.66
CA GLN A 193 -25.09 -15.59 -14.45
C GLN A 193 -26.48 -15.35 -13.87
N SER A 194 -27.43 -15.05 -14.76
CA SER A 194 -28.78 -14.53 -14.56
C SER A 194 -28.90 -13.02 -14.38
N SER A 195 -29.69 -12.45 -15.29
CA SER A 195 -30.39 -11.18 -15.21
C SER A 195 -30.99 -10.94 -13.82
N GLY A 196 -30.25 -10.20 -12.99
CA GLY A 196 -30.58 -9.95 -11.61
C GLY A 196 -29.31 -10.13 -10.81
N SER A 197 -28.77 -9.04 -10.28
CA SER A 197 -27.71 -9.10 -9.27
C SER A 197 -28.19 -10.03 -8.16
N VAL A 198 -27.73 -11.29 -8.17
CA VAL A 198 -27.90 -12.20 -7.04
C VAL A 198 -27.11 -11.54 -5.92
N ALA A 199 -27.81 -10.72 -5.14
CA ALA A 199 -27.29 -10.11 -3.95
C ALA A 199 -26.84 -11.29 -3.10
N GLU A 200 -25.53 -11.41 -2.91
CA GLU A 200 -25.00 -12.33 -1.92
C GLU A 200 -25.76 -12.04 -0.63
N ALA A 201 -26.37 -13.06 -0.04
CA ALA A 201 -26.78 -12.99 1.34
C ALA A 201 -25.51 -12.62 2.11
N MET A 202 -25.38 -11.34 2.46
CA MET A 202 -24.32 -10.91 3.34
C MET A 202 -24.49 -11.79 4.57
N SER A 203 -23.44 -12.49 4.96
CA SER A 203 -23.45 -13.17 6.25
C SER A 203 -23.77 -12.09 7.29
N ASN A 204 -25.00 -12.09 7.81
CA ASN A 204 -25.51 -11.12 8.78
C ASN A 204 -24.66 -11.05 10.06
N ASP A 205 -23.72 -11.98 10.19
CA ASP A 205 -22.83 -12.14 11.32
C ASP A 205 -21.57 -11.25 11.26
N ILE A 206 -21.23 -10.69 10.10
CA ILE A 206 -20.11 -9.72 10.01
C ILE A 206 -20.66 -8.32 10.28
N LYS A 207 -20.98 -8.05 11.55
CA LYS A 207 -21.29 -6.70 12.02
C LYS A 207 -19.99 -5.89 12.08
N PRO A 208 -19.92 -4.71 11.44
CA PRO A 208 -18.80 -3.78 11.61
C PRO A 208 -18.52 -3.52 13.09
N ILE A 209 -17.27 -3.26 13.45
CA ILE A 209 -16.85 -3.17 14.85
C ILE A 209 -17.61 -2.08 15.65
N TRP A 210 -18.02 -1.00 14.98
CA TRP A 210 -18.84 0.10 15.53
C TRP A 210 -20.31 -0.26 15.81
N HIS A 211 -20.77 -1.45 15.40
CA HIS A 211 -22.09 -1.98 15.77
C HIS A 211 -22.02 -3.01 16.91
N ARG A 212 -20.84 -3.25 17.48
CA ARG A 212 -20.68 -4.09 18.67
C ARG A 212 -20.75 -3.23 19.93
N TRP A 213 -21.56 -3.62 20.92
CA TRP A 213 -21.70 -2.91 22.21
C TRP A 213 -20.34 -2.56 22.88
N PRO A 214 -19.31 -3.44 22.88
CA PRO A 214 -18.03 -3.13 23.51
C PRO A 214 -17.33 -1.89 22.93
N PHE A 215 -17.56 -1.54 21.67
CA PHE A 215 -17.00 -0.34 21.05
C PHE A 215 -17.56 0.95 21.68
N TRP A 216 -18.88 1.00 21.88
CA TRP A 216 -19.55 2.12 22.55
C TRP A 216 -19.22 2.18 24.04
N MET A 217 -19.10 1.02 24.70
CA MET A 217 -18.69 0.94 26.10
C MET A 217 -17.25 1.41 26.32
N GLY A 218 -16.32 1.03 25.44
CA GLY A 218 -14.94 1.51 25.46
C GLY A 218 -14.86 3.02 25.23
N GLY A 219 -15.62 3.55 24.27
CA GLY A 219 -15.71 4.99 24.04
C GLY A 219 -16.27 5.75 25.26
N PHE A 220 -17.32 5.23 25.89
CA PHE A 220 -17.88 5.81 27.11
C PHE A 220 -16.89 5.79 28.28
N LEU A 221 -16.18 4.67 28.50
CA LEU A 221 -15.18 4.55 29.56
C LEU A 221 -13.98 5.48 29.35
N LEU A 222 -13.57 5.70 28.10
CA LEU A 222 -12.54 6.69 27.77
C LEU A 222 -12.98 8.11 28.16
N VAL A 223 -14.19 8.50 27.77
CA VAL A 223 -14.75 9.84 28.09
C VAL A 223 -14.96 9.99 29.59
N ALA A 224 -15.53 8.99 30.26
CA ALA A 224 -15.72 8.98 31.71
C ALA A 224 -14.38 9.02 32.46
N GLY A 225 -13.36 8.31 31.97
CA GLY A 225 -12.00 8.32 32.52
C GLY A 225 -11.34 9.69 32.42
N VAL A 226 -11.48 10.38 31.28
CA VAL A 226 -10.98 11.75 31.10
C VAL A 226 -11.69 12.73 32.05
N ILE A 227 -13.02 12.65 32.17
CA ILE A 227 -13.80 13.49 33.09
C ILE A 227 -13.40 13.23 34.55
N PHE A 228 -13.23 11.96 34.92
CA PHE A 228 -12.78 11.57 36.27
C PHE A 228 -11.38 12.10 36.57
N ASN A 229 -10.45 12.03 35.60
CA ASN A 229 -9.09 12.52 35.77
C ASN A 229 -9.05 14.05 35.97
N ILE A 230 -9.85 14.80 35.20
CA ILE A 230 -10.01 16.24 35.36
C ILE A 230 -10.54 16.57 36.77
N TYR A 231 -11.56 15.84 37.24
CA TYR A 231 -12.14 16.09 38.55
C TYR A 231 -11.19 15.71 39.71
N ALA A 232 -10.41 14.63 39.55
CA ALA A 232 -9.46 14.17 40.56
C ALA A 232 -8.22 15.07 40.72
N TRP A 233 -7.85 15.84 39.69
CA TRP A 233 -6.71 16.77 39.73
C TRP A 233 -7.09 18.25 39.83
N SER A 234 -8.38 18.61 39.77
CA SER A 234 -8.85 20.01 39.89
C SER A 234 -8.99 20.50 41.34
N GLY A 235 -8.72 19.68 42.35
CA GLY A 235 -8.89 20.01 43.77
C GLY A 235 -7.59 19.94 44.56
N SER A 236 -6.63 20.82 44.29
CA SER A 236 -5.47 21.02 45.19
C SER A 236 -4.85 22.41 45.01
N ASP A 237 -5.66 23.47 45.15
CA ASP A 237 -5.13 24.79 45.47
C ASP A 237 -5.21 24.95 47.00
N ASN A 238 -4.16 24.51 47.70
CA ASN A 238 -3.95 24.92 49.09
C ASN A 238 -3.44 26.37 49.07
N GLU A 239 -4.21 27.25 49.70
CA GLU A 239 -3.90 28.66 49.91
C GLU A 239 -2.47 28.81 50.49
N LEU A 240 -1.61 29.50 49.74
CA LEU A 240 -0.34 30.01 50.26
C LEU A 240 -0.61 31.38 50.88
N GLU A 241 -0.50 31.47 52.21
CA GLU A 241 -0.54 32.74 52.95
C GLU A 241 0.55 33.72 52.44
N PRO A 242 0.23 35.02 52.27
CA PRO A 242 1.22 35.99 51.83
C PRO A 242 2.14 36.41 52.98
N VAL A 243 3.44 36.11 52.83
CA VAL A 243 4.50 36.66 53.70
C VAL A 243 4.75 38.12 53.33
N LEU A 244 4.52 39.01 54.31
CA LEU A 244 4.82 40.44 54.27
C LEU A 244 6.32 40.69 54.04
N MET A 245 6.68 41.47 53.01
CA MET A 245 7.99 42.10 52.89
C MET A 245 7.84 43.62 53.09
N PRO A 246 8.75 44.28 53.82
CA PRO A 246 8.66 45.71 54.12
C PRO A 246 9.02 46.59 52.91
N GLU A 247 8.32 47.73 52.84
CA GLU A 247 8.54 48.84 51.91
C GLU A 247 10.00 49.32 51.87
N GLN A 248 10.52 49.50 50.66
CA GLN A 248 11.50 50.56 50.39
C GLN A 248 10.94 51.49 49.31
N ASN A 249 10.39 52.60 49.79
CA ASN A 249 10.11 53.78 48.98
C ASN A 249 11.43 54.37 48.48
N ASN A 250 11.67 54.28 47.18
CA ASN A 250 12.53 55.23 46.49
C ASN A 250 11.72 55.93 45.41
N VAL A 251 11.52 57.22 45.69
CA VAL A 251 10.95 58.28 44.88
C VAL A 251 11.70 58.41 43.55
N VAL A 252 10.99 58.34 42.41
CA VAL A 252 11.25 59.20 41.24
C VAL A 252 9.93 59.39 40.46
N GLU A 253 9.47 60.64 40.40
CA GLU A 253 8.48 61.14 39.42
C GLU A 253 9.23 61.98 38.36
N PRO A 254 8.60 62.42 37.25
CA PRO A 254 8.49 61.71 35.99
C PRO A 254 9.25 62.42 34.85
N ALA A 255 9.55 61.70 33.77
CA ALA A 255 9.87 62.32 32.48
C ALA A 255 8.87 61.84 31.42
N GLN A 256 7.92 62.71 31.11
CA GLN A 256 7.03 62.60 29.96
C GLN A 256 7.82 62.87 28.67
N VAL A 257 7.60 62.04 27.65
CA VAL A 257 7.81 62.43 26.26
C VAL A 257 6.59 62.01 25.44
N SER A 258 5.86 63.03 25.00
CA SER A 258 4.81 63.06 23.98
C SER A 258 5.35 62.73 22.58
N VAL A 259 4.53 62.16 21.68
CA VAL A 259 4.10 62.74 20.37
C VAL A 259 2.91 61.90 19.82
N PRO A 260 1.89 62.51 19.18
CA PRO A 260 0.67 61.85 18.70
C PRO A 260 0.70 61.52 17.19
N ASN A 261 -0.22 60.66 16.72
CA ASN A 261 -1.16 60.92 15.60
C ASN A 261 -1.88 59.64 15.10
N GLY A 262 -3.22 59.66 15.22
CA GLY A 262 -4.17 59.55 14.10
C GLY A 262 -4.22 58.33 13.17
N VAL A 263 -5.38 57.65 13.25
CA VAL A 263 -6.23 57.00 12.21
C VAL A 263 -5.89 55.55 11.74
N PRO A 264 -6.87 54.77 11.20
CA PRO A 264 -7.35 53.53 11.80
C PRO A 264 -6.98 52.27 10.99
N GLY A 265 -7.17 51.12 11.63
CA GLY A 265 -6.71 49.82 11.16
C GLY A 265 -7.15 49.41 9.76
N GLN A 266 -6.16 48.96 8.98
CA GLN A 266 -6.34 47.93 7.96
C GLN A 266 -5.69 46.65 8.45
N THR A 267 -6.51 45.61 8.52
CA THR A 267 -6.13 44.22 8.73
C THR A 267 -5.14 43.76 7.67
N VAL A 268 -3.89 43.56 8.08
CA VAL A 268 -2.95 42.68 7.38
C VAL A 268 -2.56 41.59 8.36
N LYS A 269 -2.91 40.35 8.01
CA LYS A 269 -2.50 39.14 8.72
C LYS A 269 -0.97 39.13 8.81
N SER A 270 -0.43 39.46 9.98
CA SER A 270 0.98 39.24 10.29
C SER A 270 1.21 37.73 10.33
N ALA A 271 1.96 37.22 9.34
CA ALA A 271 2.59 35.92 9.44
C ALA A 271 3.47 35.92 10.70
N LYS A 272 3.18 35.02 11.64
CA LYS A 272 4.07 34.75 12.78
C LYS A 272 5.41 34.27 12.21
N LYS A 273 6.48 35.02 12.45
CA LYS A 273 7.86 34.50 12.42
C LYS A 273 7.91 33.36 13.45
N SER A 274 7.97 32.11 13.01
CA SER A 274 8.22 30.98 13.89
C SER A 274 9.70 30.96 14.26
N SER A 275 10.01 31.28 15.51
CA SER A 275 11.30 30.96 16.15
C SER A 275 11.31 29.50 16.60
N GLY A 276 10.92 28.58 15.71
CA GLY A 276 10.71 27.16 16.00
C GLY A 276 11.56 26.26 15.11
N PHE A 277 11.53 24.95 15.39
CA PHE A 277 12.20 23.88 14.65
C PHE A 277 11.55 23.63 13.26
N GLY A 278 11.50 24.68 12.45
CA GLY A 278 11.00 24.66 11.07
C GLY A 278 9.53 24.22 10.95
N PRO A 279 9.13 23.73 9.76
CA PRO A 279 7.80 23.17 9.53
C PRO A 279 7.40 22.02 10.46
N LEU A 280 8.36 21.41 11.17
CA LEU A 280 8.15 20.24 12.02
C LEU A 280 8.17 20.56 13.53
N ASP A 281 8.11 21.83 13.92
CA ASP A 281 8.18 22.27 15.32
C ASP A 281 7.04 21.72 16.19
N GLU A 282 5.82 21.68 15.63
CA GLU A 282 4.61 21.22 16.32
C GLU A 282 4.48 19.69 16.41
N PHE A 283 5.47 18.94 15.91
CA PHE A 283 5.41 17.49 15.83
C PHE A 283 6.50 16.79 16.65
N ASP A 284 6.13 15.63 17.18
CA ASP A 284 7.05 14.71 17.83
C ASP A 284 7.66 13.76 16.81
N LEU A 285 8.98 13.65 16.84
CA LEU A 285 9.76 12.89 15.86
C LEU A 285 10.44 11.72 16.58
N PHE A 286 10.23 10.50 16.08
CA PHE A 286 10.80 9.29 16.65
C PHE A 286 11.43 8.43 15.56
N VAL A 287 12.56 7.78 15.85
CA VAL A 287 13.15 6.83 14.89
C VAL A 287 12.54 5.46 15.10
N THR A 288 11.98 4.89 14.04
CA THR A 288 11.32 3.57 14.08
C THR A 288 12.20 2.44 13.58
N GLY A 289 13.20 2.75 12.75
CA GLY A 289 14.14 1.75 12.26
C GLY A 289 15.03 2.25 11.14
N TYR A 290 15.88 1.36 10.63
CA TYR A 290 16.75 1.62 9.49
C TYR A 290 16.77 0.45 8.52
N ALA A 291 16.91 0.73 7.23
CA ALA A 291 17.21 -0.24 6.19
C ALA A 291 18.65 -0.03 5.72
N ARG A 292 19.45 -1.10 5.69
CA ARG A 292 20.85 -1.07 5.23
C ARG A 292 21.07 -2.11 4.16
N GLN A 293 21.65 -1.69 3.04
CA GLN A 293 22.19 -2.55 2.02
C GLN A 293 23.67 -2.21 1.83
N THR A 294 24.53 -3.22 1.87
CA THR A 294 25.95 -3.09 1.57
C THR A 294 26.24 -3.88 0.31
N ALA A 295 26.56 -3.19 -0.77
CA ALA A 295 27.05 -3.79 -2.00
C ALA A 295 28.58 -3.89 -1.91
N TRP A 296 29.12 -5.04 -2.29
CA TRP A 296 30.55 -5.30 -2.30
C TRP A 296 31.06 -5.23 -3.74
N GLN A 297 32.09 -4.42 -3.96
CA GLN A 297 32.80 -4.41 -5.24
C GLN A 297 33.75 -5.61 -5.32
N ASP A 298 34.44 -5.90 -4.22
CA ASP A 298 35.27 -7.09 -4.05
C ASP A 298 35.21 -7.55 -2.58
N VAL A 299 34.60 -8.73 -2.37
CA VAL A 299 34.42 -9.34 -1.05
C VAL A 299 35.76 -9.79 -0.46
N THR A 300 36.74 -10.16 -1.29
CA THR A 300 38.04 -10.66 -0.80
C THR A 300 38.94 -9.55 -0.27
N GLN A 301 38.74 -8.31 -0.73
CA GLN A 301 39.50 -7.13 -0.30
C GLN A 301 38.73 -6.24 0.67
N ASN A 302 37.52 -6.64 1.11
CA ASN A 302 36.59 -5.81 1.88
C ASN A 302 36.31 -4.44 1.24
N LEU A 303 36.28 -4.37 -0.10
CA LEU A 303 35.99 -3.16 -0.83
C LEU A 303 34.48 -3.01 -1.03
N VAL A 304 33.91 -1.99 -0.38
CA VAL A 304 32.48 -1.65 -0.43
C VAL A 304 32.21 -0.74 -1.62
N ASP A 305 31.17 -1.06 -2.39
CA ASP A 305 30.64 -0.19 -3.43
C ASP A 305 29.71 0.84 -2.80
N PHE A 306 30.19 2.07 -2.65
CA PHE A 306 29.43 3.18 -2.06
C PHE A 306 28.25 3.67 -2.91
N GLN A 307 28.21 3.39 -4.22
CA GLN A 307 27.09 3.82 -5.07
C GLN A 307 25.87 2.89 -4.92
N ASN A 308 26.13 1.60 -4.73
CA ASN A 308 25.08 0.59 -4.57
C ASN A 308 24.80 0.21 -3.10
N SER A 309 25.61 0.73 -2.16
CA SER A 309 25.36 0.64 -0.73
C SER A 309 24.51 1.80 -0.25
N PHE A 310 23.51 1.54 0.60
CA PHE A 310 22.71 2.59 1.22
C PHE A 310 22.36 2.28 2.67
N VAL A 311 22.19 3.33 3.46
CA VAL A 311 21.55 3.29 4.77
C VAL A 311 20.41 4.31 4.74
N ARG A 312 19.20 3.87 5.07
CA ARG A 312 18.01 4.71 5.14
C ARG A 312 17.41 4.60 6.54
N ILE A 313 17.23 5.74 7.19
CA ILE A 313 16.66 5.82 8.54
C ILE A 313 15.24 6.34 8.41
N TYR A 314 14.29 5.66 9.05
CA TYR A 314 12.88 6.01 9.02
C TYR A 314 12.48 6.75 10.30
N ILE A 315 11.88 7.92 10.11
CA ILE A 315 11.47 8.84 11.17
C ILE A 315 9.95 8.94 11.12
N GLU A 316 9.30 8.58 12.21
CA GLU A 316 7.88 8.70 12.43
C GLU A 316 7.52 10.05 13.02
N VAL A 317 6.48 10.66 12.47
CA VAL A 317 5.93 11.93 12.93
C VAL A 317 4.63 11.66 13.67
N ARG A 318 4.57 12.13 14.91
CA ARG A 318 3.39 12.05 15.77
C ARG A 318 2.89 13.44 16.14
N GLN A 319 1.59 13.53 16.36
CA GLN A 319 0.93 14.68 16.95
C GLN A 319 -0.17 14.17 17.87
N ASN A 320 -0.20 14.63 19.12
CA ASN A 320 -1.18 14.18 20.13
C ASN A 320 -1.25 12.64 20.25
N ASP A 321 -0.09 11.98 20.30
CA ASP A 321 0.05 10.52 20.43
C ASP A 321 -0.52 9.68 19.26
N SER A 322 -0.91 10.33 18.16
CA SER A 322 -1.34 9.67 16.92
C SER A 322 -0.24 9.72 15.86
N LYS A 323 0.08 8.57 15.26
CA LYS A 323 0.96 8.49 14.10
C LYS A 323 0.32 9.17 12.90
N LEU A 324 1.01 10.16 12.33
CA LEU A 324 0.55 10.83 11.12
C LEU A 324 1.15 10.19 9.86
N PHE A 325 2.48 10.15 9.78
CA PHE A 325 3.22 9.61 8.64
C PHE A 325 4.65 9.25 9.04
N THR A 326 5.37 8.63 8.12
CA THR A 326 6.78 8.27 8.25
C THR A 326 7.52 8.77 7.02
N PHE A 327 8.70 9.35 7.21
CA PHE A 327 9.60 9.74 6.13
C PHE A 327 11.02 9.24 6.40
N SER A 328 11.85 9.26 5.37
CA SER A 328 13.25 8.90 5.42
C SER A 328 14.15 10.10 5.76
N GLN A 329 15.35 9.82 6.27
CA GLN A 329 16.39 10.82 6.47
C GLN A 329 16.68 11.65 5.20
N SER A 330 16.64 11.02 4.02
CA SER A 330 16.87 11.72 2.74
C SER A 330 15.82 12.80 2.48
N GLU A 331 14.54 12.48 2.70
CA GLU A 331 13.44 13.45 2.54
C GLU A 331 13.55 14.59 3.56
N LEU A 332 14.03 14.32 4.76
CA LEU A 332 14.29 15.34 5.78
C LEU A 332 15.39 16.34 5.35
N ILE A 333 16.45 15.83 4.71
CA ILE A 333 17.52 16.65 4.14
C ILE A 333 17.01 17.46 2.94
N GLU A 334 16.21 16.84 2.06
CA GLU A 334 15.56 17.54 0.93
C GLU A 334 14.62 18.67 1.38
N MET A 335 13.98 18.52 2.55
CA MET A 335 13.20 19.58 3.20
C MET A 335 14.05 20.72 3.78
N GLY A 336 15.38 20.61 3.76
CA GLY A 336 16.32 21.63 4.22
C GLY A 336 16.81 21.48 5.67
N TYR A 337 16.53 20.35 6.32
CA TYR A 337 17.08 20.06 7.65
C TYR A 337 18.48 19.47 7.54
N GLY A 338 19.35 19.81 8.51
CA GLY A 338 20.60 19.11 8.70
C GLY A 338 20.37 17.81 9.47
N PHE A 339 21.03 16.73 9.08
CA PHE A 339 20.95 15.44 9.77
C PHE A 339 22.35 14.88 9.99
N LYS A 340 22.68 14.51 11.24
CA LYS A 340 23.96 13.91 11.62
C LYS A 340 23.75 12.71 12.53
N VAL A 341 24.40 11.59 12.20
CA VAL A 341 24.46 10.41 13.07
C VAL A 341 25.48 10.68 14.19
N LEU A 342 25.08 10.49 15.45
CA LEU A 342 25.97 10.64 16.61
C LEU A 342 26.38 9.27 17.17
N ALA A 343 25.44 8.33 17.24
CA ALA A 343 25.64 6.94 17.65
C ALA A 343 24.53 6.06 17.03
N ASP A 344 24.63 4.74 17.23
CA ASP A 344 23.53 3.84 16.88
C ASP A 344 22.25 4.26 17.61
N CYS A 345 21.18 4.49 16.84
CA CYS A 345 19.91 4.96 17.36
C CYS A 345 19.90 6.36 18.02
N VAL A 346 20.94 7.19 17.81
CA VAL A 346 21.00 8.58 18.28
C VAL A 346 21.39 9.52 17.15
N TYR A 347 20.48 10.42 16.79
CA TYR A 347 20.60 11.30 15.64
C TYR A 347 20.38 12.75 16.01
N ARG A 348 21.15 13.64 15.41
CA ARG A 348 21.03 15.09 15.58
C ARG A 348 20.42 15.70 14.33
N VAL A 349 19.29 16.37 14.50
CA VAL A 349 18.60 17.11 13.44
C VAL A 349 18.65 18.60 13.74
N THR A 350 18.96 19.40 12.73
CA THR A 350 19.15 20.84 12.86
C THR A 350 18.31 21.62 11.86
N TRP A 351 17.73 22.74 12.29
CA TRP A 351 17.01 23.69 11.44
C TRP A 351 17.41 25.11 11.84
N GLY A 352 18.17 25.81 10.99
CA GLY A 352 18.79 27.07 11.37
C GLY A 352 19.63 26.89 12.63
N ASP A 353 19.31 27.65 13.69
CA ASP A 353 19.96 27.58 15.01
C ASP A 353 19.34 26.54 15.96
N SER A 354 18.21 25.93 15.59
CA SER A 354 17.49 24.96 16.43
C SER A 354 18.03 23.54 16.23
N VAL A 355 18.22 22.81 17.35
CA VAL A 355 18.73 21.44 17.37
C VAL A 355 17.75 20.52 18.11
N LYS A 356 17.42 19.37 17.51
CA LYS A 356 16.61 18.30 18.13
C LYS A 356 17.39 16.99 18.07
N ILE A 357 17.42 16.26 19.18
CA ILE A 357 18.00 14.90 19.24
C ILE A 357 16.87 13.90 19.07
N LEU A 358 17.01 13.01 18.10
CA LEU A 358 16.09 11.90 17.85
C LEU A 358 16.72 10.61 18.34
N THR A 359 15.94 9.84 19.09
CA THR A 359 16.31 8.50 19.54
C THR A 359 15.36 7.47 18.98
N CYS A 360 15.82 6.23 18.87
CA CYS A 360 14.90 5.10 18.65
C CYS A 360 14.01 4.93 19.88
N VAL A 361 12.71 4.75 19.67
CA VAL A 361 11.76 4.42 20.73
C VAL A 361 11.26 3.01 20.51
N GLU A 362 11.53 2.12 21.46
CA GLU A 362 10.83 0.84 21.54
C GLU A 362 9.35 1.13 21.74
N SER A 363 8.52 0.68 20.80
CA SER A 363 7.08 0.87 20.93
C SER A 363 6.60 0.09 22.15
N LYS A 364 5.96 0.77 23.11
CA LYS A 364 5.37 0.11 24.30
C LYS A 364 4.20 -0.83 23.96
N ASP A 365 3.79 -0.90 22.69
CA ASP A 365 2.67 -1.68 22.21
C ASP A 365 3.07 -3.04 21.58
N GLU A 366 4.37 -3.36 21.53
CA GLU A 366 4.82 -4.69 21.11
C GLU A 366 5.05 -5.58 22.33
N ASN A 367 4.09 -6.47 22.56
CA ASN A 367 4.22 -7.56 23.51
C ASN A 367 5.49 -8.39 23.11
N PRO A 368 6.56 -8.42 23.92
CA PRO A 368 7.87 -8.98 23.52
C PRO A 368 7.86 -10.50 23.35
N ALA A 369 6.69 -11.14 23.47
CA ALA A 369 6.51 -12.56 23.23
C ALA A 369 6.63 -12.95 21.75
N ASN A 370 6.50 -12.01 20.81
CA ASN A 370 6.50 -12.29 19.36
C ASN A 370 7.40 -11.33 18.55
N ASP A 371 8.54 -10.91 19.10
CA ASP A 371 9.59 -10.31 18.28
C ASP A 371 10.46 -11.41 17.65
N PRO A 372 10.40 -11.64 16.31
CA PRO A 372 11.27 -12.59 15.63
C PRO A 372 12.75 -12.16 15.58
N PHE A 373 13.10 -10.98 16.12
CA PHE A 373 14.45 -10.42 16.17
C PHE A 373 14.93 -10.10 17.60
N ASP A 374 14.31 -10.68 18.64
CA ASP A 374 14.83 -10.61 20.02
C ASP A 374 16.13 -11.44 20.16
N PHE A 375 17.27 -10.80 19.91
CA PHE A 375 18.60 -11.39 20.06
C PHE A 375 19.05 -11.54 21.52
N SER A 376 18.29 -11.04 22.51
CA SER A 376 18.62 -11.23 23.92
C SER A 376 18.52 -12.71 24.35
N LYS A 377 17.78 -13.53 23.59
CA LYS A 377 17.71 -14.99 23.76
C LYS A 377 18.87 -15.76 23.11
N ALA A 378 19.70 -15.11 22.30
CA ALA A 378 20.75 -15.75 21.53
C ALA A 378 22.12 -15.81 22.25
N VAL A 379 22.24 -15.26 23.47
CA VAL A 379 23.49 -15.32 24.24
C VAL A 379 23.25 -16.06 25.56
N LYS A 380 23.47 -17.38 25.55
CA LYS A 380 23.97 -18.10 26.73
C LYS A 380 25.49 -18.20 26.57
N ILE A 381 26.21 -17.57 27.50
CA ILE A 381 27.67 -17.73 27.69
C ILE A 381 27.98 -19.19 27.99
#